data_AF-A0A943NQN0-F1
#
_entry.id   AF-A0A943NQN0-F1
#
_cell.length_a   1.000
_cell.length_b   1.000
_cell.length_c   1.000
_cell.angle_alpha   90.00
_cell.angle_beta   90.00
_cell.angle_gamma   90.00
#
_symmetry.space_group_name_H-M   'P 1'
#
loop_
_entity.id
_entity.type
_entity.pdbx_description
1 polymer ?
#
loop_
_entity_poly.entity_id
_entity_poly.type
_entity_poly.pdbx_seq_one_letter_code
_entity_poly.pdbx_strand_id
1 'polypeptide(L)'
;MLRKSLSKTDNLLTTSYDFSRKMIEFYAEQDAEEVRSMFMQLYDENIDIVERINGFMAKSDKLLDVYGPEGKQHYQKEGTITTYLWLRYPDIYYIYKFRQVKALSDRLETLTEDCYPDPYFVTLTADIAYFSKDYKEIPPTQPGDKLFCIPPYNKGKFLEEVFMPEEKYDKIAAVLLNKKNIILQGAPGVGKTFSAKRLAYSLIGAVNEDAIEFVQFHQNYSYEDFMMGYKPSGASFELKKGVFYRFCKQAEADPESKYFFIIDEINRGNLSKIFGELLMLIENDYRGTPATLAYNDEKFSVPENLYIIGMMNTADRSLAMIDYALRRRFSFFEMEPGFETEGFIQHQQALNNETFNDLLAKDLANAGRVLV
;
A
#
# COMPACT_ATOMS: atom_id res chain seq x y z
N MET A 1 -28.61 0.81 10.31
CA MET A 1 -28.02 -0.45 10.80
C MET A 1 -26.70 -0.75 10.10
N LEU A 2 -26.67 -0.84 8.75
CA LEU A 2 -25.47 -1.08 7.93
C LEU A 2 -24.27 -0.19 8.30
N ARG A 3 -24.46 1.14 8.37
CA ARG A 3 -23.43 2.11 8.82
C ARG A 3 -22.79 1.77 10.17
N LYS A 4 -23.58 1.31 11.13
CA LYS A 4 -23.11 0.95 12.47
C LYS A 4 -22.33 -0.37 12.44
N SER A 5 -22.70 -1.30 11.55
CA SER A 5 -22.04 -2.58 11.37
C SER A 5 -20.69 -2.46 10.65
N LEU A 6 -20.56 -1.51 9.71
CA LEU A 6 -19.34 -1.26 8.93
C LEU A 6 -18.41 -0.19 9.54
N SER A 7 -18.76 0.42 10.67
CA SER A 7 -18.00 1.54 11.24
C SER A 7 -16.62 1.18 11.80
N LYS A 8 -16.35 -0.11 12.04
CA LYS A 8 -15.09 -0.60 12.61
C LYS A 8 -14.21 -1.32 11.57
N THR A 9 -14.61 -1.32 10.31
CA THR A 9 -13.96 -2.10 9.24
C THR A 9 -13.28 -1.19 8.21
N ASP A 10 -12.96 0.06 8.59
CA ASP A 10 -12.34 1.03 7.68
C ASP A 10 -11.04 0.50 7.07
N ASN A 11 -10.19 -0.19 7.83
CA ASN A 11 -8.95 -0.75 7.31
C ASN A 11 -9.14 -1.91 6.31
N LEU A 12 -10.36 -2.45 6.19
CA LEU A 12 -10.70 -3.62 5.37
C LEU A 12 -11.61 -3.27 4.18
N LEU A 13 -12.39 -2.20 4.29
CA LEU A 13 -13.41 -1.80 3.30
C LEU A 13 -13.27 -0.33 2.86
N THR A 14 -12.22 0.35 3.32
CA THR A 14 -11.94 1.76 2.98
C THR A 14 -10.43 1.97 2.87
N THR A 15 -9.91 2.10 1.65
CA THR A 15 -8.55 2.67 1.42
C THR A 15 -8.69 4.00 0.69
N SER A 16 -7.61 4.79 0.56
CA SER A 16 -7.67 6.07 -0.16
C SER A 16 -8.12 5.95 -1.63
N TYR A 17 -8.14 4.73 -2.19
CA TYR A 17 -8.54 4.40 -3.55
C TYR A 17 -9.65 3.33 -3.65
N ASP A 18 -10.16 2.82 -2.52
CA ASP A 18 -11.26 1.86 -2.46
C ASP A 18 -12.40 2.45 -1.62
N PHE A 19 -13.49 2.77 -2.31
CA PHE A 19 -14.68 3.41 -1.72
C PHE A 19 -15.83 2.42 -1.49
N SER A 20 -15.57 1.12 -1.47
CA SER A 20 -16.60 0.08 -1.36
C SER A 20 -17.57 0.29 -0.19
N ARG A 21 -17.08 0.64 1.01
CA ARG A 21 -17.96 1.00 2.13
C ARG A 21 -18.87 2.20 1.82
N LYS A 22 -18.31 3.28 1.26
CA LYS A 22 -19.08 4.49 0.97
C LYS A 22 -20.11 4.24 -0.13
N MET A 23 -19.77 3.43 -1.14
CA MET A 23 -20.68 3.08 -2.23
C MET A 23 -21.84 2.22 -1.75
N ILE A 24 -21.61 1.20 -0.93
CA ILE A 24 -22.71 0.38 -0.43
C ILE A 24 -23.60 1.14 0.56
N GLU A 25 -23.03 2.06 1.35
CA GLU A 25 -23.82 2.99 2.17
C GLU A 25 -24.65 3.95 1.31
N PHE A 26 -24.07 4.48 0.23
CA PHE A 26 -24.77 5.33 -0.73
C PHE A 26 -25.91 4.58 -1.41
N TYR A 27 -25.67 3.37 -1.90
CA TYR A 27 -26.73 2.56 -2.50
C TYR A 27 -27.85 2.24 -1.50
N ALA A 28 -27.53 1.98 -0.24
CA ALA A 28 -28.53 1.72 0.79
C ALA A 28 -29.37 2.97 1.14
N GLU A 29 -28.87 4.18 0.87
CA GLU A 29 -29.64 5.43 0.99
C GLU A 29 -30.58 5.63 -0.20
N GLN A 30 -30.23 5.13 -1.38
CA GLN A 30 -31.06 5.26 -2.60
C GLN A 30 -32.10 4.14 -2.71
N ASP A 31 -31.68 2.89 -2.48
CA ASP A 31 -32.52 1.69 -2.56
C ASP A 31 -32.14 0.68 -1.46
N ALA A 32 -32.73 0.88 -0.29
CA ALA A 32 -32.48 0.04 0.88
C ALA A 32 -32.96 -1.42 0.69
N GLU A 33 -34.01 -1.64 -0.09
CA GLU A 33 -34.58 -2.98 -0.30
C GLU A 33 -33.71 -3.79 -1.29
N GLU A 34 -33.20 -3.16 -2.36
CA GLU A 34 -32.29 -3.83 -3.28
C GLU A 34 -31.00 -4.23 -2.56
N VAL A 35 -30.38 -3.31 -1.81
CA VAL A 35 -29.17 -3.60 -1.02
C VAL A 35 -29.43 -4.68 0.02
N ARG A 36 -30.61 -4.67 0.67
CA ARG A 36 -31.00 -5.74 1.59
C ARG A 36 -31.11 -7.08 0.87
N SER A 37 -31.70 -7.13 -0.33
CA SER A 37 -31.81 -8.34 -1.14
C SER A 37 -30.43 -8.88 -1.52
N MET A 38 -29.48 -8.00 -1.84
CA MET A 38 -28.10 -8.37 -2.16
C MET A 38 -27.44 -9.09 -1.00
N PHE A 39 -27.54 -8.54 0.22
CA PHE A 39 -26.98 -9.19 1.40
C PHE A 39 -27.74 -10.47 1.79
N MET A 40 -29.05 -10.53 1.59
CA MET A 40 -29.81 -11.77 1.85
C MET A 40 -29.37 -12.90 0.92
N GLN A 41 -29.24 -12.63 -0.37
CA GLN A 41 -28.73 -13.58 -1.34
C GLN A 41 -27.26 -13.93 -1.06
N LEU A 42 -26.43 -12.94 -0.74
CA LEU A 42 -25.03 -13.17 -0.37
C LEU A 42 -24.89 -14.03 0.88
N TYR A 43 -25.85 -14.05 1.80
CA TYR A 43 -25.76 -14.82 3.04
C TYR A 43 -26.56 -16.14 3.00
N ASP A 44 -27.15 -16.49 1.87
CA ASP A 44 -27.86 -17.76 1.69
C ASP A 44 -26.86 -18.87 1.36
N GLU A 45 -26.56 -19.72 2.35
CA GLU A 45 -25.59 -20.80 2.21
C GLU A 45 -26.09 -21.98 1.36
N ASN A 46 -27.34 -21.93 0.88
CA ASN A 46 -27.87 -22.90 -0.10
C ASN A 46 -27.54 -22.52 -1.54
N ILE A 47 -27.02 -21.31 -1.77
CA ILE A 47 -26.60 -20.83 -3.09
C ILE A 47 -25.07 -21.00 -3.17
N ASP A 48 -24.59 -21.41 -4.33
CA ASP A 48 -23.16 -21.51 -4.59
C ASP A 48 -22.43 -20.19 -4.31
N ILE A 49 -21.24 -20.26 -3.73
CA ILE A 49 -20.49 -19.08 -3.29
C ILE A 49 -20.10 -18.17 -4.45
N VAL A 50 -19.78 -18.73 -5.61
CA VAL A 50 -19.45 -17.99 -6.82
C VAL A 50 -20.70 -17.32 -7.36
N GLU A 51 -21.84 -18.01 -7.36
CA GLU A 51 -23.13 -17.43 -7.75
C GLU A 51 -23.54 -16.27 -6.82
N ARG A 52 -23.30 -16.40 -5.51
CA ARG A 52 -23.55 -15.34 -4.51
C ARG A 52 -22.68 -14.11 -4.77
N ILE A 53 -21.39 -14.30 -5.01
CA ILE A 53 -20.43 -13.21 -5.26
C ILE A 53 -20.77 -12.52 -6.59
N ASN A 54 -20.96 -13.28 -7.66
CA ASN A 54 -21.31 -12.75 -8.98
C ASN A 54 -22.66 -12.03 -8.97
N GLY A 55 -23.65 -12.57 -8.26
CA GLY A 55 -24.96 -11.94 -8.07
C GLY A 55 -24.86 -10.60 -7.35
N PHE A 56 -23.98 -10.51 -6.34
CA PHE A 56 -23.74 -9.25 -5.62
C PHE A 56 -23.04 -8.22 -6.51
N MET A 57 -22.05 -8.62 -7.32
CA MET A 57 -21.39 -7.73 -8.29
C MET A 57 -22.39 -7.21 -9.33
N ALA A 58 -23.15 -8.11 -9.96
CA ALA A 58 -24.11 -7.75 -11.00
C ALA A 58 -25.22 -6.80 -10.50
N LYS A 59 -25.68 -6.97 -9.26
CA LYS A 59 -26.64 -6.03 -8.64
C LYS A 59 -25.98 -4.69 -8.31
N SER A 60 -24.70 -4.68 -7.93
CA SER A 60 -23.93 -3.45 -7.71
C SER A 60 -23.74 -2.66 -9.01
N ASP A 61 -23.52 -3.33 -10.14
CA ASP A 61 -23.45 -2.70 -11.45
C ASP A 61 -24.78 -2.03 -11.82
N LYS A 62 -25.92 -2.70 -11.61
CA LYS A 62 -27.24 -2.10 -11.82
C LYS A 62 -27.46 -0.86 -10.96
N LEU A 63 -27.06 -0.90 -9.69
CA LEU A 63 -27.16 0.25 -8.79
C LEU A 63 -26.22 1.39 -9.20
N LEU A 64 -25.07 1.07 -9.79
CA LEU A 64 -24.16 2.06 -10.39
C LEU A 64 -24.78 2.70 -11.63
N ASP A 65 -25.43 1.94 -12.50
CA ASP A 65 -26.08 2.48 -13.69
C ASP A 65 -27.26 3.41 -13.35
N VAL A 66 -28.00 3.09 -12.28
CA VAL A 66 -29.19 3.84 -11.88
C VAL A 66 -28.86 5.04 -11.00
N TYR A 67 -27.95 4.88 -10.03
CA TYR A 67 -27.68 5.89 -9.00
C TYR A 67 -26.25 6.40 -9.00
N GLY A 68 -25.36 5.76 -9.76
CA GLY A 68 -23.93 6.04 -9.74
C GLY A 68 -23.59 7.40 -10.36
N PRO A 69 -22.62 8.12 -9.78
CA PRO A 69 -22.05 9.30 -10.42
C PRO A 69 -21.25 8.90 -11.68
N GLU A 70 -21.36 9.70 -12.75
CA GLU A 70 -20.65 9.46 -14.01
C GLU A 70 -19.14 9.22 -13.78
N GLY A 71 -18.63 8.15 -14.39
CA GLY A 71 -17.20 7.81 -14.37
C GLY A 71 -16.69 7.16 -13.07
N LYS A 72 -17.56 6.76 -12.14
CA LYS A 72 -17.15 6.01 -10.92
C LYS A 72 -17.47 4.51 -11.03
N GLN A 73 -16.79 3.71 -10.22
CA GLN A 73 -17.03 2.27 -10.06
C GLN A 73 -17.90 2.00 -8.82
N HIS A 74 -18.52 0.82 -8.74
CA HIS A 74 -19.28 0.39 -7.55
C HIS A 74 -18.37 -0.10 -6.40
N TYR A 75 -17.13 -0.48 -6.73
CA TYR A 75 -16.10 -0.97 -5.80
C TYR A 75 -16.46 -2.25 -5.01
N GLN A 76 -17.61 -2.88 -5.29
CA GLN A 76 -18.00 -4.16 -4.65
C GLN A 76 -17.32 -5.33 -5.35
N LYS A 77 -16.02 -5.51 -5.17
CA LYS A 77 -15.23 -6.59 -5.80
C LYS A 77 -15.17 -7.83 -4.91
N GLU A 78 -14.59 -8.92 -5.39
CA GLU A 78 -14.47 -10.19 -4.67
C GLU A 78 -13.83 -10.02 -3.29
N GLY A 79 -12.77 -9.19 -3.19
CA GLY A 79 -12.14 -8.85 -1.91
C GLY A 79 -13.09 -8.17 -0.91
N THR A 80 -13.93 -7.28 -1.40
CA THR A 80 -14.94 -6.58 -0.60
C THR A 80 -16.06 -7.54 -0.18
N ILE A 81 -16.57 -8.34 -1.12
CA ILE A 81 -17.71 -9.23 -0.91
C ILE A 81 -17.36 -10.37 0.05
N THR A 82 -16.17 -10.95 -0.10
CA THR A 82 -15.65 -11.96 0.85
C THR A 82 -15.38 -11.37 2.22
N THR A 83 -15.05 -10.07 2.31
CA THR A 83 -14.99 -9.38 3.60
C THR A 83 -16.37 -9.27 4.26
N TYR A 84 -17.45 -9.07 3.51
CA TYR A 84 -18.82 -9.13 4.06
C TYR A 84 -19.19 -10.51 4.57
N LEU A 85 -18.85 -11.55 3.82
CA LEU A 85 -19.04 -12.95 4.23
C LEU A 85 -18.27 -13.28 5.50
N TRP A 86 -17.00 -12.86 5.60
CA TRP A 86 -16.19 -13.01 6.81
C TRP A 86 -16.77 -12.25 8.01
N LEU A 87 -17.26 -11.02 7.80
CA LEU A 87 -17.89 -10.25 8.88
C LEU A 87 -19.16 -10.91 9.41
N ARG A 88 -19.89 -11.64 8.56
CA ARG A 88 -21.12 -12.34 8.93
C ARG A 88 -20.86 -13.71 9.54
N TYR A 89 -19.94 -14.47 8.96
CA TYR A 89 -19.59 -15.83 9.38
C TYR A 89 -18.05 -16.02 9.42
N PRO A 90 -17.39 -15.46 10.44
CA PRO A 90 -15.93 -15.44 10.55
C PRO A 90 -15.29 -16.82 10.75
N ASP A 91 -16.09 -17.80 11.17
CA ASP A 91 -15.67 -19.19 11.36
C ASP A 91 -15.78 -20.02 10.07
N ILE A 92 -16.43 -19.49 9.03
CA ILE A 92 -16.71 -20.18 7.76
C ILE A 92 -15.92 -19.56 6.61
N TYR A 93 -15.88 -18.23 6.51
CA TYR A 93 -15.20 -17.52 5.42
C TYR A 93 -13.90 -16.88 5.90
N TYR A 94 -12.96 -16.62 4.98
CA TYR A 94 -11.72 -15.90 5.24
C TYR A 94 -11.65 -14.63 4.40
N ILE A 95 -10.88 -13.63 4.84
CA ILE A 95 -10.64 -12.41 4.07
C ILE A 95 -9.83 -12.76 2.82
N TYR A 96 -10.43 -12.57 1.65
CA TYR A 96 -9.79 -12.82 0.37
C TYR A 96 -8.62 -11.85 0.16
N LYS A 97 -7.45 -12.42 -0.14
CA LYS A 97 -6.27 -11.67 -0.56
C LYS A 97 -5.82 -12.19 -1.91
N PHE A 98 -6.14 -11.43 -2.95
CA PHE A 98 -5.85 -11.77 -4.35
C PHE A 98 -4.44 -12.33 -4.55
N ARG A 99 -3.42 -11.73 -3.92
CA ARG A 99 -2.03 -12.20 -3.99
C ARG A 99 -1.79 -13.56 -3.36
N GLN A 100 -2.45 -13.86 -2.26
CA GLN A 100 -2.35 -15.17 -1.60
C GLN A 100 -3.08 -16.23 -2.41
N VAL A 101 -4.20 -15.86 -3.02
CA VAL A 101 -4.99 -16.75 -3.88
C VAL A 101 -4.28 -17.00 -5.20
N LYS A 102 -3.65 -15.99 -5.80
CA LYS A 102 -2.82 -16.13 -7.01
C LYS A 102 -1.58 -16.96 -6.73
N ALA A 103 -0.82 -16.66 -5.66
CA ALA A 103 0.32 -17.48 -5.26
C ALA A 103 -0.08 -18.91 -4.86
N LEU A 104 -1.30 -19.11 -4.34
CA LEU A 104 -1.87 -20.43 -4.13
C LEU A 104 -2.21 -21.07 -5.49
N SER A 105 -2.91 -20.40 -6.39
CA SER A 105 -3.30 -20.90 -7.72
C SER A 105 -2.08 -21.32 -8.54
N ASP A 106 -1.05 -20.47 -8.60
CA ASP A 106 0.25 -20.75 -9.23
C ASP A 106 0.95 -21.98 -8.62
N ARG A 107 0.74 -22.25 -7.32
CA ARG A 107 1.23 -23.46 -6.63
C ARG A 107 0.30 -24.66 -6.77
N LEU A 108 -0.99 -24.43 -6.96
CA LEU A 108 -2.00 -25.46 -7.21
C LEU A 108 -1.89 -25.96 -8.66
N GLU A 109 -1.32 -25.21 -9.61
CA GLU A 109 -1.08 -25.66 -11.00
C GLU A 109 -0.27 -26.97 -11.10
N THR A 110 0.39 -27.40 -10.01
CA THR A 110 1.10 -28.68 -9.92
C THR A 110 0.31 -29.82 -9.28
N LEU A 111 -0.94 -29.60 -8.84
CA LEU A 111 -1.77 -30.61 -8.17
C LEU A 111 -2.83 -31.17 -9.12
N THR A 112 -2.92 -32.49 -9.22
CA THR A 112 -4.03 -33.21 -9.86
C THR A 112 -5.23 -33.31 -8.92
N GLU A 113 -6.42 -33.66 -9.42
CA GLU A 113 -7.66 -33.86 -8.62
C GLU A 113 -7.44 -34.79 -7.40
N ASP A 114 -6.46 -35.69 -7.48
CA ASP A 114 -6.10 -36.65 -6.44
C ASP A 114 -5.37 -36.03 -5.23
N CYS A 115 -5.01 -34.76 -5.30
CA CYS A 115 -4.23 -34.06 -4.28
C CYS A 115 -5.10 -33.41 -3.19
N TYR A 116 -6.43 -33.57 -3.24
CA TYR A 116 -7.35 -33.18 -2.18
C TYR A 116 -7.38 -34.25 -1.07
N PRO A 117 -6.86 -34.00 0.14
CA PRO A 117 -6.81 -35.03 1.18
C PRO A 117 -8.16 -35.28 1.86
N ASP A 118 -9.18 -34.46 1.59
CA ASP A 118 -10.49 -34.56 2.24
C ASP A 118 -11.56 -33.79 1.42
N PRO A 119 -12.66 -34.42 0.98
CA PRO A 119 -13.80 -33.77 0.32
C PRO A 119 -14.49 -32.69 1.18
N TYR A 120 -14.22 -32.68 2.50
CA TYR A 120 -14.78 -31.71 3.44
C TYR A 120 -13.84 -30.51 3.72
N PHE A 121 -12.59 -30.51 3.25
CA PHE A 121 -11.63 -29.39 3.40
C PHE A 121 -11.53 -28.51 2.15
N VAL A 122 -12.68 -28.19 1.61
CA VAL A 122 -12.86 -27.22 0.54
C VAL A 122 -12.85 -25.83 1.19
N THR A 123 -11.71 -25.13 1.16
CA THR A 123 -11.60 -23.77 1.73
C THR A 123 -11.77 -22.73 0.63
N LEU A 124 -12.48 -21.64 0.92
CA LEU A 124 -12.80 -20.53 0.00
C LEU A 124 -11.60 -20.06 -0.85
N THR A 125 -10.39 -20.03 -0.27
CA THR A 125 -9.17 -19.64 -0.97
C THR A 125 -8.78 -20.63 -2.06
N ALA A 126 -8.96 -21.93 -1.81
CA ALA A 126 -8.73 -22.99 -2.78
C ALA A 126 -9.83 -23.02 -3.84
N ASP A 127 -11.09 -22.74 -3.48
CA ASP A 127 -12.19 -22.65 -4.44
C ASP A 127 -12.01 -21.50 -5.41
N ILE A 128 -11.74 -20.29 -4.91
CA ILE A 128 -11.53 -19.15 -5.79
C ILE A 128 -10.27 -19.36 -6.66
N ALA A 129 -9.23 -20.03 -6.14
CA ALA A 129 -8.03 -20.38 -6.92
C ALA A 129 -8.26 -21.52 -7.93
N TYR A 130 -9.20 -22.43 -7.67
CA TYR A 130 -9.59 -23.52 -8.56
C TYR A 130 -10.53 -23.01 -9.66
N PHE A 131 -11.54 -22.22 -9.31
CA PHE A 131 -12.42 -21.55 -10.28
C PHE A 131 -11.67 -20.52 -11.15
N SER A 132 -10.61 -19.88 -10.64
CA SER A 132 -9.75 -19.05 -11.50
C SER A 132 -9.02 -19.86 -12.58
N LYS A 133 -8.83 -21.18 -12.39
CA LYS A 133 -8.26 -22.07 -13.41
C LYS A 133 -9.30 -22.52 -14.44
N ASP A 134 -10.54 -22.79 -14.02
CA ASP A 134 -11.64 -23.22 -14.89
C ASP A 134 -12.34 -22.05 -15.61
N TYR A 135 -11.91 -20.81 -15.37
CA TYR A 135 -12.33 -19.60 -16.08
C TYR A 135 -11.97 -19.58 -17.60
N LYS A 136 -11.52 -20.71 -18.16
CA LYS A 136 -11.16 -20.88 -19.57
C LYS A 136 -12.33 -21.08 -20.52
N GLU A 137 -13.58 -21.15 -20.04
CA GLU A 137 -14.77 -21.34 -20.90
C GLU A 137 -15.76 -20.16 -20.91
N ILE A 138 -15.29 -18.92 -20.75
CA ILE A 138 -16.04 -17.77 -21.25
C ILE A 138 -15.68 -17.61 -22.74
N PRO A 139 -16.67 -17.54 -23.67
CA PRO A 139 -16.40 -17.37 -25.10
C PRO A 139 -15.52 -16.13 -25.31
N PRO A 140 -14.67 -16.12 -26.35
CA PRO A 140 -13.60 -15.15 -26.50
C PRO A 140 -14.17 -13.75 -26.34
N THR A 141 -13.64 -13.05 -25.33
CA THR A 141 -13.87 -11.63 -25.11
C THR A 141 -13.70 -10.91 -26.45
N GLN A 142 -14.68 -10.09 -26.81
CA GLN A 142 -14.56 -9.24 -27.98
C GLN A 142 -13.31 -8.37 -27.80
N PRO A 143 -12.53 -8.09 -28.85
CA PRO A 143 -11.32 -7.28 -28.74
C PRO A 143 -11.71 -5.87 -28.27
N GLY A 144 -11.59 -5.63 -26.96
CA GLY A 144 -12.12 -4.44 -26.30
C GLY A 144 -12.12 -4.48 -24.77
N ASP A 145 -12.10 -5.67 -24.14
CA ASP A 145 -12.08 -5.76 -22.68
C ASP A 145 -10.70 -5.40 -22.12
N LYS A 146 -10.63 -4.22 -21.50
CA LYS A 146 -9.41 -3.67 -20.88
C LYS A 146 -8.92 -4.62 -19.79
N LEU A 147 -7.71 -5.16 -19.98
CA LEU A 147 -6.85 -5.62 -18.89
C LEU A 147 -6.95 -4.63 -17.73
N PHE A 148 -6.99 -5.12 -16.48
CA PHE A 148 -6.79 -4.26 -15.31
C PHE A 148 -5.44 -3.54 -15.42
N CYS A 149 -5.45 -2.33 -15.98
CA CYS A 149 -4.25 -1.51 -16.12
C CYS A 149 -3.98 -0.84 -14.78
N ILE A 150 -2.88 -1.22 -14.12
CA ILE A 150 -2.31 -0.40 -13.04
C ILE A 150 -2.11 1.00 -13.63
N PRO A 151 -2.71 2.08 -13.06
CA PRO A 151 -2.66 3.39 -13.69
C PRO A 151 -1.21 3.80 -13.90
N PRO A 152 -0.80 4.17 -15.13
CA PRO A 152 0.57 4.59 -15.38
C PRO A 152 0.87 5.83 -14.55
N TYR A 153 2.07 5.87 -13.99
CA TYR A 153 2.57 7.00 -13.22
C TYR A 153 4.03 7.19 -13.60
N ASN A 154 4.33 8.27 -14.30
CA ASN A 154 5.65 8.55 -14.84
C ASN A 154 6.18 9.88 -14.30
N LYS A 155 7.39 10.26 -14.72
CA LYS A 155 8.01 11.55 -14.38
C LYS A 155 7.09 12.74 -14.67
N GLY A 156 6.41 12.76 -15.82
CA GLY A 156 5.50 13.86 -16.17
C GLY A 156 4.39 14.03 -15.14
N LYS A 157 3.70 12.93 -14.81
CA LYS A 157 2.64 12.93 -13.79
C LYS A 157 3.14 13.28 -12.38
N PHE A 158 4.38 12.89 -12.07
CA PHE A 158 5.04 13.33 -10.84
C PHE A 158 5.17 14.86 -10.81
N LEU A 159 5.69 15.48 -11.87
CA LEU A 159 5.95 16.93 -11.93
C LEU A 159 4.66 17.76 -11.98
N GLU A 160 3.55 17.19 -12.43
CA GLU A 160 2.22 17.80 -12.36
C GLU A 160 1.69 17.89 -10.92
N GLU A 161 1.92 16.85 -10.11
CA GLU A 161 1.37 16.75 -8.76
C GLU A 161 2.33 17.24 -7.68
N VAL A 162 3.63 17.06 -7.90
CA VAL A 162 4.70 17.42 -6.97
C VAL A 162 5.37 18.67 -7.50
N PHE A 163 5.15 19.77 -6.78
CA PHE A 163 5.70 21.09 -7.04
C PHE A 163 7.22 21.13 -6.80
N MET A 164 7.96 20.43 -7.66
CA MET A 164 9.39 20.25 -7.65
C MET A 164 9.95 20.51 -9.05
N PRO A 165 11.03 21.29 -9.20
CA PRO A 165 11.69 21.45 -10.49
C PRO A 165 12.17 20.11 -11.08
N GLU A 166 12.11 19.99 -12.40
CA GLU A 166 12.51 18.78 -13.13
C GLU A 166 13.95 18.34 -12.78
N GLU A 167 14.88 19.29 -12.69
CA GLU A 167 16.27 19.02 -12.31
C GLU A 167 16.38 18.39 -10.91
N LYS A 168 15.56 18.86 -9.95
CA LYS A 168 15.52 18.29 -8.60
C LYS A 168 14.96 16.87 -8.63
N TYR A 169 13.95 16.60 -9.46
CA TYR A 169 13.44 15.23 -9.66
C TYR A 169 14.52 14.30 -10.23
N ASP A 170 15.24 14.72 -11.27
CA ASP A 170 16.26 13.88 -11.89
C ASP A 170 17.39 13.58 -10.90
N LYS A 171 17.77 14.58 -10.09
CA LYS A 171 18.76 14.41 -9.04
C LYS A 171 18.31 13.42 -7.96
N ILE A 172 17.11 13.58 -7.40
CA ILE A 172 16.61 12.69 -6.34
C ILE A 172 16.41 11.26 -6.86
N ALA A 173 15.87 11.10 -8.08
CA ALA A 173 15.70 9.81 -8.73
C ALA A 173 17.05 9.11 -8.97
N ALA A 174 18.04 9.82 -9.55
CA ALA A 174 19.36 9.26 -9.80
C ALA A 174 20.07 8.87 -8.49
N VAL A 175 19.98 9.70 -7.46
CA VAL A 175 20.55 9.41 -6.13
C VAL A 175 19.89 8.17 -5.52
N LEU A 176 18.55 8.08 -5.54
CA LEU A 176 17.83 6.93 -4.99
C LEU A 176 18.12 5.65 -5.78
N LEU A 177 18.15 5.72 -7.10
CA LEU A 177 18.44 4.55 -7.95
C LEU A 177 19.85 4.01 -7.72
N ASN A 178 20.83 4.89 -7.51
CA ASN A 178 22.22 4.51 -7.29
C ASN A 178 22.51 4.08 -5.84
N LYS A 179 22.06 4.86 -4.85
CA LYS A 179 22.35 4.60 -3.43
C LYS A 179 21.38 3.63 -2.77
N LYS A 180 20.22 3.39 -3.39
CA LYS A 180 19.09 2.58 -2.90
C LYS A 180 18.43 3.09 -1.61
N ASN A 181 19.07 3.98 -0.86
CA ASN A 181 18.53 4.57 0.36
C ASN A 181 18.67 6.09 0.35
N ILE A 182 17.57 6.80 0.63
CA ILE A 182 17.54 8.25 0.75
C ILE A 182 16.75 8.69 1.97
N ILE A 183 17.09 9.83 2.56
CA ILE A 183 16.33 10.52 3.59
C ILE A 183 15.89 11.87 3.04
N LEU A 184 14.58 12.09 3.01
CA LEU A 184 13.96 13.38 2.72
C LEU A 184 13.84 14.16 4.03
N GLN A 185 14.57 15.26 4.13
CA GLN A 185 14.58 16.11 5.32
C GLN A 185 14.04 17.49 4.98
N GLY A 186 13.34 18.13 5.91
CA GLY A 186 12.86 19.49 5.73
C GLY A 186 11.83 19.88 6.77
N ALA A 187 11.33 21.10 6.70
CA ALA A 187 10.31 21.60 7.60
C ALA A 187 9.02 20.74 7.52
N PRO A 188 8.20 20.70 8.59
CA PRO A 188 6.85 20.13 8.50
C PRO A 188 6.05 20.81 7.38
N GLY A 189 5.19 20.05 6.69
CA GLY A 189 4.30 20.61 5.66
C GLY A 189 4.91 20.80 4.26
N VAL A 190 6.21 20.57 4.04
CA VAL A 190 6.85 20.68 2.69
C VAL A 190 6.53 19.51 1.74
N GLY A 191 5.52 18.69 2.05
CA GLY A 191 5.07 17.61 1.16
C GLY A 191 5.99 16.38 1.09
N LYS A 192 6.83 16.10 2.10
CA LYS A 192 7.75 14.94 2.12
C LYS A 192 7.03 13.61 1.88
N THR A 193 5.99 13.32 2.67
CA THR A 193 5.19 12.08 2.59
C THR A 193 4.54 11.91 1.22
N PHE A 194 3.98 13.01 0.69
CA PHE A 194 3.38 13.01 -0.63
C PHE A 194 4.42 12.73 -1.71
N SER A 195 5.55 13.45 -1.68
CA SER A 195 6.63 13.34 -2.66
C SER A 195 7.28 11.96 -2.65
N ALA A 196 7.52 11.36 -1.47
CA ALA A 196 8.12 10.04 -1.34
C ALA A 196 7.31 8.96 -2.07
N LYS A 197 5.99 8.95 -1.85
CA LYS A 197 5.09 7.97 -2.45
C LYS A 197 4.95 8.18 -3.96
N ARG A 198 4.87 9.43 -4.42
CA ARG A 198 4.83 9.75 -5.86
C ARG A 198 6.14 9.43 -6.57
N LEU A 199 7.28 9.63 -5.91
CA LEU A 199 8.59 9.25 -6.46
C LEU A 199 8.69 7.73 -6.63
N ALA A 200 8.22 6.96 -5.66
CA ALA A 200 8.15 5.51 -5.80
C ALA A 200 7.29 5.10 -7.01
N TYR A 201 6.10 5.67 -7.17
CA TYR A 201 5.25 5.41 -8.33
C TYR A 201 5.90 5.76 -9.65
N SER A 202 6.58 6.92 -9.74
CA SER A 202 7.22 7.34 -10.99
C SER A 202 8.37 6.42 -11.38
N LEU A 203 9.09 5.86 -10.39
CA LEU A 203 10.20 4.92 -10.61
C LEU A 203 9.73 3.48 -10.89
N ILE A 204 8.56 3.10 -10.39
CA ILE A 204 7.85 1.88 -10.76
C ILE A 204 7.27 2.02 -12.18
N GLY A 205 6.81 3.21 -12.56
CA GLY A 205 6.07 3.48 -13.80
C GLY A 205 4.56 3.39 -13.64
N ALA A 206 4.06 3.10 -12.44
CA ALA A 206 2.65 2.88 -12.17
C ALA A 206 2.27 3.16 -10.71
N VAL A 207 0.99 3.43 -10.46
CA VAL A 207 0.42 3.50 -9.11
C VAL A 207 0.27 2.09 -8.56
N ASN A 208 1.34 1.54 -7.98
CA ASN A 208 1.37 0.20 -7.41
C ASN A 208 1.63 0.27 -5.90
N GLU A 209 0.54 0.28 -5.13
CA GLU A 209 0.59 0.33 -3.65
C GLU A 209 1.30 -0.90 -3.07
N ASP A 210 1.16 -2.05 -3.71
CA ASP A 210 1.72 -3.27 -3.15
C ASP A 210 3.26 -3.37 -3.28
N ALA A 211 3.83 -2.60 -4.21
CA ALA A 211 5.26 -2.43 -4.34
C ALA A 211 5.80 -1.38 -3.35
N ILE A 212 4.95 -0.88 -2.46
CA ILE A 212 5.31 0.10 -1.43
C ILE A 212 4.87 -0.43 -0.06
N GLU A 213 5.77 -0.40 0.90
CA GLU A 213 5.43 -0.61 2.31
C GLU A 213 5.71 0.68 3.06
N PHE A 214 4.76 1.12 3.89
CA PHE A 214 4.83 2.39 4.59
C PHE A 214 4.74 2.16 6.10
N VAL A 215 5.76 2.60 6.83
CA VAL A 215 5.80 2.53 8.28
C VAL A 215 6.18 3.87 8.87
N GLN A 216 5.77 4.11 10.11
CA GLN A 216 6.19 5.28 10.87
C GLN A 216 6.96 4.83 12.11
N PHE A 217 8.15 5.38 12.31
CA PHE A 217 8.96 5.07 13.48
C PHE A 217 8.58 5.93 14.69
N HIS A 218 8.73 5.33 15.86
CA HIS A 218 8.53 5.95 17.16
C HIS A 218 9.56 5.41 18.15
N GLN A 219 9.69 6.03 19.32
CA GLN A 219 10.74 5.70 20.30
C GLN A 219 10.73 4.23 20.74
N ASN A 220 9.56 3.60 20.78
CA ASN A 220 9.39 2.19 21.17
C ASN A 220 9.38 1.23 19.97
N TYR A 221 9.71 1.69 18.76
CA TYR A 221 9.74 0.81 17.59
C TYR A 221 10.98 -0.07 17.67
N SER A 222 10.79 -1.38 17.51
CA SER A 222 11.77 -2.38 17.91
C SER A 222 12.23 -3.25 16.73
N TYR A 223 13.32 -4.00 16.93
CA TYR A 223 13.76 -5.02 15.97
C TYR A 223 12.69 -6.10 15.81
N GLU A 224 12.00 -6.44 16.90
CA GLU A 224 10.98 -7.48 16.97
C GLU A 224 9.74 -7.16 16.13
N ASP A 225 9.43 -5.87 15.95
CA ASP A 225 8.36 -5.41 15.07
C ASP A 225 8.82 -5.29 13.61
N PHE A 226 10.09 -4.92 13.40
CA PHE A 226 10.67 -4.66 12.10
C PHE A 226 11.08 -5.94 11.36
N MET A 227 11.83 -6.80 12.03
CA MET A 227 12.49 -7.98 11.48
C MET A 227 11.85 -9.27 11.94
N MET A 228 11.98 -9.62 13.21
CA MET A 228 11.32 -10.77 13.81
C MET A 228 11.49 -10.79 15.31
N GLY A 229 10.53 -11.35 16.01
CA GLY A 229 10.61 -11.54 17.45
C GLY A 229 9.55 -12.50 17.96
N TYR A 230 9.79 -13.05 19.14
CA TYR A 230 8.82 -13.89 19.83
C TYR A 230 7.66 -13.03 20.34
N LYS A 231 6.44 -13.38 19.95
CA LYS A 231 5.21 -12.76 20.46
C LYS A 231 4.37 -13.80 21.21
N PRO A 232 3.67 -13.42 22.29
CA PRO A 232 2.79 -14.33 23.02
C PRO A 232 1.71 -14.91 22.10
N SER A 233 1.49 -16.22 22.21
CA SER A 233 0.44 -16.98 21.52
C SER A 233 -0.18 -17.96 22.51
N GLY A 234 -1.22 -17.50 23.20
CA GLY A 234 -1.84 -18.22 24.32
C GLY A 234 -0.85 -18.41 25.48
N ALA A 235 -0.60 -19.66 25.85
CA ALA A 235 0.37 -20.05 26.88
C ALA A 235 1.81 -20.22 26.35
N SER A 236 2.03 -20.00 25.05
CA SER A 236 3.32 -20.20 24.37
C SER A 236 3.84 -18.91 23.73
N PHE A 237 5.06 -18.96 23.18
CA PHE A 237 5.63 -17.89 22.37
C PHE A 237 5.84 -18.39 20.94
N GLU A 238 5.49 -17.57 19.97
CA GLU A 238 5.67 -17.86 18.54
C GLU A 238 6.59 -16.81 17.92
N LEU A 239 7.57 -17.26 17.14
CA LEU A 239 8.42 -16.36 16.39
C LEU A 239 7.63 -15.75 15.22
N LYS A 240 7.41 -14.44 15.28
CA LYS A 240 6.68 -13.71 14.22
C LYS A 240 7.66 -12.89 13.39
N LYS A 241 7.50 -13.00 12.07
CA LYS A 241 8.22 -12.20 11.07
C LYS A 241 7.65 -10.79 11.05
N GLY A 242 8.52 -9.79 11.15
CA GLY A 242 8.22 -8.36 11.12
C GLY A 242 7.94 -7.83 9.72
N VAL A 243 7.61 -6.55 9.65
CA VAL A 243 7.17 -5.89 8.40
C VAL A 243 8.27 -5.84 7.33
N PHE A 244 9.50 -5.48 7.70
CA PHE A 244 10.61 -5.39 6.75
C PHE A 244 11.05 -6.75 6.24
N TYR A 245 11.07 -7.77 7.10
CA TYR A 245 11.34 -9.15 6.71
C TYR A 245 10.36 -9.59 5.61
N ARG A 246 9.05 -9.43 5.85
CA ARG A 246 8.01 -9.88 4.91
C ARG A 246 8.11 -9.14 3.58
N PHE A 247 8.37 -7.84 3.64
CA PHE A 247 8.52 -7.02 2.43
C PHE A 247 9.77 -7.36 1.62
N CYS A 248 10.90 -7.67 2.28
CA CYS A 248 12.08 -8.18 1.59
C CYS A 248 11.79 -9.52 0.90
N LYS A 249 11.11 -10.46 1.56
CA LYS A 249 10.73 -11.74 0.92
C LYS A 249 9.78 -11.55 -0.26
N GLN A 250 8.92 -10.54 -0.21
CA GLN A 250 8.08 -10.17 -1.34
C GLN A 250 8.91 -9.62 -2.51
N ALA A 251 9.85 -8.71 -2.25
CA ALA A 251 10.72 -8.15 -3.29
C ALA A 251 11.67 -9.21 -3.89
N GLU A 252 12.16 -10.14 -3.07
CA GLU A 252 13.00 -11.28 -3.51
C GLU A 252 12.26 -12.21 -4.48
N ALA A 253 10.94 -12.38 -4.33
CA ALA A 253 10.13 -13.21 -5.20
C ALA A 253 9.83 -12.57 -6.58
N ASP A 254 10.14 -11.28 -6.75
CA ASP A 254 9.85 -10.50 -7.96
C ASP A 254 11.03 -9.55 -8.27
N PRO A 255 12.19 -10.10 -8.68
CA PRO A 255 13.45 -9.36 -8.79
C PRO A 255 13.44 -8.27 -9.89
N GLU A 256 12.57 -8.41 -10.90
CA GLU A 256 12.45 -7.48 -12.03
C GLU A 256 11.72 -6.19 -11.64
N SER A 257 10.89 -6.24 -10.59
CA SER A 257 10.13 -5.09 -10.12
C SER A 257 10.85 -4.32 -9.03
N LYS A 258 10.65 -3.00 -8.98
CA LYS A 258 11.19 -2.15 -7.92
C LYS A 258 10.24 -2.10 -6.72
N TYR A 259 10.78 -2.29 -5.52
CA TYR A 259 10.03 -2.24 -4.27
C TYR A 259 10.52 -1.10 -3.38
N PHE A 260 9.62 -0.35 -2.75
CA PHE A 260 9.95 0.82 -1.97
C PHE A 260 9.47 0.68 -0.52
N PHE A 261 10.40 0.74 0.42
CA PHE A 261 10.11 0.75 1.85
C PHE A 261 10.22 2.19 2.38
N ILE A 262 9.09 2.80 2.70
CA ILE A 262 8.99 4.19 3.12
C ILE A 262 8.88 4.23 4.65
N ILE A 263 9.78 5.01 5.27
CA ILE A 263 9.88 5.17 6.72
C ILE A 263 9.62 6.63 7.07
N ASP A 264 8.46 6.90 7.64
CA ASP A 264 8.15 8.19 8.22
C ASP A 264 8.76 8.33 9.62
N GLU A 265 9.10 9.57 9.99
CA GLU A 265 9.73 9.90 11.28
C GLU A 265 10.96 9.03 11.60
N ILE A 266 11.81 8.79 10.60
CA ILE A 266 12.92 7.82 10.66
C ILE A 266 13.89 8.09 11.82
N ASN A 267 14.02 9.35 12.25
CA ASN A 267 14.87 9.80 13.35
C ASN A 267 14.22 9.70 14.74
N ARG A 268 12.95 9.28 14.85
CA ARG A 268 12.29 8.97 16.14
C ARG A 268 12.61 7.57 16.67
N GLY A 269 13.07 6.68 15.80
CA GLY A 269 13.50 5.32 16.16
C GLY A 269 15.01 5.22 16.40
N ASN A 270 15.44 4.25 17.21
CA ASN A 270 16.85 3.89 17.29
C ASN A 270 17.20 2.99 16.10
N LEU A 271 17.60 3.59 14.98
CA LEU A 271 17.86 2.89 13.72
C LEU A 271 18.86 1.74 13.86
N SER A 272 19.94 1.92 14.64
CA SER A 272 20.93 0.87 14.85
C SER A 272 20.33 -0.36 15.55
N LYS A 273 19.44 -0.15 16.52
CA LYS A 273 18.71 -1.24 17.18
C LYS A 273 17.65 -1.86 16.28
N ILE A 274 16.90 -1.04 15.54
CA ILE A 274 15.79 -1.49 14.69
C ILE A 274 16.31 -2.35 13.53
N PHE A 275 17.37 -1.90 12.84
CA PHE A 275 17.95 -2.65 11.72
C PHE A 275 18.86 -3.80 12.18
N GLY A 276 19.44 -3.73 13.37
CA GLY A 276 20.29 -4.78 13.92
C GLY A 276 21.42 -5.19 12.96
N GLU A 277 21.51 -6.48 12.68
CA GLU A 277 22.46 -7.08 11.74
C GLU A 277 22.32 -6.60 10.29
N LEU A 278 21.14 -6.10 9.90
CA LEU A 278 20.89 -5.65 8.54
C LEU A 278 21.38 -4.23 8.27
N LEU A 279 21.84 -3.50 9.29
CA LEU A 279 22.28 -2.12 9.13
C LEU A 279 23.35 -1.98 8.05
N MET A 280 24.25 -2.96 7.90
CA MET A 280 25.22 -2.97 6.81
C MET A 280 24.59 -3.36 5.47
N LEU A 281 23.64 -4.32 5.47
CA LEU A 281 23.07 -4.91 4.26
C LEU A 281 22.13 -3.98 3.48
N ILE A 282 21.67 -2.88 4.07
CA ILE A 282 20.89 -1.89 3.32
C ILE A 282 21.74 -1.10 2.32
N GLU A 283 23.06 -1.02 2.51
CA GLU A 283 23.98 -0.37 1.57
C GLU A 283 23.94 -1.08 0.21
N ASN A 284 23.95 -0.32 -0.89
CA ASN A 284 23.81 -0.84 -2.25
C ASN A 284 24.73 -2.05 -2.53
N ASP A 285 26.01 -1.93 -2.17
CA ASP A 285 27.04 -2.91 -2.52
C ASP A 285 26.99 -4.20 -1.67
N TYR A 286 26.17 -4.21 -0.61
CA TYR A 286 26.01 -5.36 0.29
C TYR A 286 24.64 -6.04 0.16
N ARG A 287 23.75 -5.51 -0.67
CA ARG A 287 22.47 -6.16 -0.98
C ARG A 287 22.71 -7.50 -1.69
N GLY A 288 21.78 -8.43 -1.51
CA GLY A 288 21.94 -9.82 -1.95
C GLY A 288 22.90 -10.64 -1.07
N THR A 289 23.74 -10.02 -0.23
CA THR A 289 24.63 -10.75 0.69
C THR A 289 23.84 -11.26 1.89
N PRO A 290 23.88 -12.57 2.20
CA PRO A 290 23.15 -13.12 3.34
C PRO A 290 23.87 -12.81 4.66
N ALA A 291 23.09 -12.43 5.67
CA ALA A 291 23.47 -12.45 7.09
C ALA A 291 22.65 -13.51 7.82
N THR A 292 23.21 -14.04 8.91
CA THR A 292 22.51 -14.98 9.80
C THR A 292 21.70 -14.21 10.82
N LEU A 293 20.37 -14.41 10.84
CA LEU A 293 19.47 -13.76 11.79
C LEU A 293 19.60 -14.36 13.19
N ALA A 294 19.59 -13.50 14.22
CA ALA A 294 19.91 -13.91 15.58
C ALA A 294 18.90 -14.87 16.24
N TYR A 295 17.63 -14.88 15.79
CA TYR A 295 16.56 -15.65 16.45
C TYR A 295 16.46 -17.10 15.98
N ASN A 296 16.82 -17.39 14.73
CA ASN A 296 16.55 -18.68 14.10
C ASN A 296 17.67 -19.18 13.18
N ASP A 297 18.84 -18.54 13.20
CA ASP A 297 19.99 -18.83 12.33
C ASP A 297 19.67 -18.82 10.82
N GLU A 298 18.55 -18.20 10.41
CA GLU A 298 18.14 -18.11 9.02
C GLU A 298 19.09 -17.18 8.26
N LYS A 299 19.51 -17.62 7.06
CA LYS A 299 20.20 -16.73 6.12
C LYS A 299 19.20 -15.80 5.46
N PHE A 300 19.40 -14.50 5.67
CA PHE A 300 18.55 -13.45 5.14
C PHE A 300 19.39 -12.37 4.46
N SER A 301 18.96 -11.91 3.30
CA SER A 301 19.59 -10.80 2.57
C SER A 301 18.56 -9.70 2.30
N VAL A 302 19.05 -8.46 2.18
CA VAL A 302 18.24 -7.35 1.68
C VAL A 302 18.27 -7.40 0.15
N PRO A 303 17.11 -7.47 -0.55
CA PRO A 303 17.07 -7.58 -2.01
C PRO A 303 17.66 -6.36 -2.74
N GLU A 304 18.24 -6.59 -3.92
CA GLU A 304 18.84 -5.53 -4.76
C GLU A 304 17.80 -4.58 -5.37
N ASN A 305 16.59 -5.08 -5.57
CA ASN A 305 15.45 -4.36 -6.13
C ASN A 305 14.61 -3.60 -5.08
N LEU A 306 15.01 -3.62 -3.81
CA LEU A 306 14.41 -2.82 -2.75
C LEU A 306 14.98 -1.40 -2.74
N TYR A 307 14.22 -0.40 -2.33
CA TYR A 307 14.66 0.99 -2.18
C TYR A 307 14.08 1.53 -0.88
N ILE A 308 14.86 2.24 -0.07
CA ILE A 308 14.41 2.77 1.22
C ILE A 308 14.31 4.29 1.13
N ILE A 309 13.13 4.84 1.45
CA ILE A 309 12.92 6.29 1.53
C ILE A 309 12.56 6.63 2.98
N GLY A 310 13.51 7.19 3.71
CA GLY A 310 13.27 7.77 5.03
C GLY A 310 12.76 9.21 4.93
N MET A 311 11.99 9.64 5.90
CA MET A 311 11.55 11.03 6.03
C MET A 311 11.79 11.51 7.45
N MET A 312 12.27 12.74 7.59
CA MET A 312 12.43 13.38 8.89
C MET A 312 12.12 14.86 8.88
N ASN A 313 11.57 15.33 9.99
CA ASN A 313 11.40 16.76 10.25
C ASN A 313 12.69 17.33 10.83
N THR A 314 13.18 18.42 10.25
CA THR A 314 14.40 19.11 10.72
C THR A 314 14.14 20.02 11.93
N ALA A 315 12.87 20.37 12.20
CA ALA A 315 12.48 21.25 13.29
C ALA A 315 12.43 20.55 14.66
N ASP A 316 12.38 19.21 14.68
CA ASP A 316 12.23 18.44 15.92
C ASP A 316 13.58 18.35 16.67
N ARG A 317 13.74 19.22 17.68
CA ARG A 317 14.96 19.34 18.51
C ARG A 317 15.14 18.20 19.53
N SER A 318 14.16 17.32 19.70
CA SER A 318 14.13 16.25 20.71
C SER A 318 14.61 14.89 20.20
N LEU A 319 15.18 14.83 19.00
CA LEU A 319 15.41 13.58 18.28
C LEU A 319 16.84 13.06 18.43
N ALA A 320 16.98 11.74 18.37
CA ALA A 320 18.28 11.09 18.38
C ALA A 320 19.07 11.56 17.14
N MET A 321 20.30 12.04 17.34
CA MET A 321 21.17 12.36 16.21
C MET A 321 21.41 11.09 15.41
N ILE A 322 21.17 11.16 14.09
CA ILE A 322 21.52 10.07 13.18
C ILE A 322 23.05 9.93 13.22
N ASP A 323 23.51 8.78 13.71
CA ASP A 323 24.94 8.49 13.82
C ASP A 323 25.63 8.49 12.45
N TYR A 324 26.93 8.77 12.43
CA TYR A 324 27.76 8.86 11.22
C TYR A 324 27.73 7.56 10.41
N ALA A 325 27.66 6.40 11.08
CA ALA A 325 27.49 5.11 10.43
C ALA A 325 26.21 5.08 9.57
N LEU A 326 25.08 5.56 10.10
CA LEU A 326 23.82 5.64 9.35
C LEU A 326 23.88 6.70 8.26
N ARG A 327 24.50 7.84 8.54
CA ARG A 327 24.64 8.94 7.57
C ARG A 327 25.37 8.52 6.29
N ARG A 328 26.30 7.55 6.37
CA ARG A 328 26.99 7.00 5.20
C ARG A 328 26.09 6.13 4.29
N ARG A 329 25.05 5.53 4.88
CA ARG A 329 24.19 4.51 4.24
C ARG A 329 22.99 5.11 3.52
N PHE A 330 22.64 6.34 3.89
CA PHE A 330 21.57 7.13 3.29
C PHE A 330 22.15 8.36 2.60
N SER A 331 21.63 8.71 1.44
CA SER A 331 21.79 10.07 0.92
C SER A 331 20.75 11.00 1.54
N PHE A 332 21.12 12.24 1.84
CA PHE A 332 20.22 13.21 2.44
C PHE A 332 19.80 14.21 1.38
N PHE A 333 18.50 14.43 1.26
CA PHE A 333 17.91 15.36 0.32
C PHE A 333 17.03 16.35 1.07
N GLU A 334 17.33 17.63 0.93
CA GLU A 334 16.57 18.70 1.55
C GLU A 334 15.37 19.09 0.69
N MET A 335 14.19 18.97 1.29
CA MET A 335 12.90 19.35 0.74
C MET A 335 12.57 20.76 1.20
N GLU A 336 12.46 21.67 0.24
CA GLU A 336 12.06 23.05 0.44
C GLU A 336 10.58 23.23 0.08
N PRO A 337 9.88 24.23 0.66
CA PRO A 337 8.55 24.60 0.21
C PRO A 337 8.55 24.96 -1.29
N GLY A 338 7.62 24.37 -2.05
CA GLY A 338 7.52 24.58 -3.50
C GLY A 338 6.76 25.83 -3.94
N PHE A 339 6.59 26.83 -3.07
CA PHE A 339 5.72 27.99 -3.33
C PHE A 339 6.13 28.82 -4.56
N GLU A 340 7.42 28.84 -4.89
CA GLU A 340 7.96 29.58 -6.04
C GLU A 340 8.06 28.74 -7.31
N THR A 341 7.62 27.48 -7.29
CA THR A 341 7.68 26.62 -8.46
C THR A 341 6.58 26.97 -9.46
N GLU A 342 6.89 26.86 -10.76
CA GLU A 342 5.92 27.16 -11.83
C GLU A 342 4.63 26.36 -11.68
N GLY A 343 4.72 25.07 -11.31
CA GLY A 343 3.56 24.21 -11.09
C GLY A 343 2.67 24.69 -9.94
N PHE A 344 3.26 25.14 -8.82
CA PHE A 344 2.48 25.69 -7.70
C PHE A 344 1.83 27.03 -8.09
N ILE A 345 2.55 27.90 -8.79
CA ILE A 345 2.04 29.19 -9.25
C ILE A 345 0.84 28.99 -10.20
N GLN A 346 0.94 28.03 -11.13
CA GLN A 346 -0.17 27.68 -12.03
C GLN A 346 -1.37 27.11 -11.26
N HIS A 347 -1.14 26.24 -10.28
CA HIS A 347 -2.19 25.71 -9.42
C HIS A 347 -2.89 26.81 -8.61
N GLN A 348 -2.12 27.72 -8.03
CA GLN A 348 -2.63 28.89 -7.31
C GLN A 348 -3.49 29.78 -8.20
N GLN A 349 -3.03 30.06 -9.43
CA GLN A 349 -3.80 30.85 -10.41
C GLN A 349 -5.10 30.14 -10.80
N ALA A 350 -5.08 28.82 -10.99
CA ALA A 350 -6.25 28.02 -11.33
C ALA A 350 -7.32 28.00 -10.22
N LEU A 351 -6.92 28.09 -8.96
CA LEU A 351 -7.86 28.18 -7.83
C LEU A 351 -8.64 29.49 -7.79
N ASN A 352 -8.13 30.56 -8.44
CA ASN A 352 -8.73 31.90 -8.54
C ASN A 352 -9.36 32.40 -7.22
N ASN A 353 -8.62 32.25 -6.11
CA ASN A 353 -9.10 32.54 -4.76
C ASN A 353 -8.25 33.63 -4.10
N GLU A 354 -8.81 34.84 -3.99
CA GLU A 354 -8.11 35.99 -3.40
C GLU A 354 -7.73 35.77 -1.93
N THR A 355 -8.59 35.13 -1.14
CA THR A 355 -8.30 34.82 0.27
C THR A 355 -7.09 33.89 0.41
N PHE A 356 -6.96 32.90 -0.48
CA PHE A 356 -5.82 31.99 -0.51
C PHE A 356 -4.52 32.73 -0.87
N ASN A 357 -4.59 33.62 -1.86
CA ASN A 357 -3.45 34.43 -2.30
C ASN A 357 -2.95 35.37 -1.19
N ASP A 358 -3.87 36.01 -0.47
CA ASP A 358 -3.54 36.90 0.66
C ASP A 358 -2.90 36.15 1.83
N LEU A 359 -3.37 34.93 2.13
CA LEU A 359 -2.78 34.09 3.17
C LEU A 359 -1.36 33.66 2.78
N LEU A 360 -1.17 33.20 1.55
CA LEU A 360 0.14 32.80 1.05
C LEU A 360 1.14 33.96 1.07
N ALA A 361 0.73 35.16 0.65
CA ALA A 361 1.57 36.35 0.67
C ALA A 361 2.01 36.72 2.10
N LYS A 362 1.12 36.58 3.08
CA LYS A 362 1.44 36.78 4.51
C LYS A 362 2.41 35.72 5.03
N ASP A 363 2.22 34.46 4.66
CA ASP A 363 3.10 33.36 5.09
C ASP A 363 4.51 33.48 4.48
N LEU A 364 4.63 33.84 3.20
CA LEU A 364 5.93 34.10 2.56
C LEU A 364 6.64 35.31 3.19
N ALA A 365 5.90 36.39 3.49
CA ALA A 365 6.45 37.56 4.17
C ALA A 365 6.91 37.26 5.61
N ASN A 366 6.24 36.34 6.30
CA ASN A 366 6.62 35.89 7.64
C ASN A 366 7.79 34.90 7.62
N ALA A 367 7.84 33.99 6.65
CA ALA A 367 8.96 33.06 6.47
C ALA A 367 10.28 33.80 6.26
N GLY A 368 10.26 34.93 5.54
CA GLY A 368 11.43 35.81 5.38
C GLY A 368 11.85 36.56 6.66
N ARG A 369 10.96 36.71 7.65
CA ARG A 369 11.25 37.36 8.94
C ARG A 369 11.78 36.41 10.02
N VAL A 370 11.60 35.10 9.85
CA VAL A 370 12.08 34.07 10.79
C VAL A 370 13.54 33.67 10.51
N LEU A 371 14.13 34.18 9.41
CA LEU A 371 15.51 33.91 8.98
C LEU A 371 16.50 35.06 9.24
N VAL A 372 16.17 36.03 10.09
CA VAL A 372 17.09 37.12 10.52
C VAL A 372 17.46 37.00 11.99
#